data_AF-A0A1E7WJ49-F1
#
_entry.id   AF-A0A1E7WJ49-F1
#
_cell.length_a   1.000
_cell.length_b   1.000
_cell.length_c   1.000
_cell.angle_alpha   90.00
_cell.angle_beta   90.00
_cell.angle_gamma   90.00
#
_symmetry.space_group_name_H-M   'P 1'
#
loop_
_entity.id
_entity.type
_entity.pdbx_description
1 polymer ?
#
loop_
_entity_poly.entity_id
_entity_poly.type
_entity_poly.pdbx_seq_one_letter_code
_entity_poly.pdbx_strand_id
1 'polypeptide(L)'
;MNEYRESVDVDFLCSSLDGYRALRNTISSASLGDILALPVELVRDVRADRYGIRTFVRVGGIPIKFEIVSEGRIDIAGAIDPVLGVPTLSREDMYAEKLLANADRFGDVSVASRDAIDLAMLIEHWGAVPDQAWAKARRAYGQSIDTSYMTAIDLVGDQAYLASCLNKMHMDPAMLERIPELLRSSLPPRSP
;
A
#
# COMPACT_ATOMS: atom_id res chain seq x y z
N MET A 1 -3.86 -6.55 -17.80
CA MET A 1 -3.45 -5.58 -16.77
C MET A 1 -4.60 -4.61 -16.62
N ASN A 2 -5.19 -4.55 -15.42
CA ASN A 2 -6.37 -3.75 -15.10
C ASN A 2 -5.95 -2.65 -14.10
N GLU A 3 -4.96 -1.86 -14.49
CA GLU A 3 -4.42 -0.78 -13.66
C GLU A 3 -5.38 0.40 -13.71
N TYR A 4 -5.84 0.84 -12.53
CA TYR A 4 -6.87 1.88 -12.40
C TYR A 4 -6.31 3.29 -12.24
N ARG A 5 -5.00 3.40 -12.02
CA ARG A 5 -4.22 4.65 -12.02
C ARG A 5 -2.75 4.32 -12.20
N GLU A 6 -2.00 5.25 -12.78
CA GLU A 6 -0.54 5.15 -12.85
C GLU A 6 0.07 5.22 -11.44
N SER A 7 1.03 4.33 -11.14
CA SER A 7 1.87 4.38 -9.95
C SER A 7 3.35 4.38 -10.35
N VAL A 8 4.08 5.42 -9.96
CA VAL A 8 5.53 5.54 -10.18
C VAL A 8 6.37 5.13 -8.96
N ASP A 9 5.72 4.46 -8.00
CA ASP A 9 6.28 3.98 -6.76
C ASP A 9 6.33 2.43 -6.77
N VAL A 10 7.45 1.87 -6.34
CA VAL A 10 7.63 0.44 -6.08
C VAL A 10 7.99 0.26 -4.62
N ASP A 11 7.06 -0.33 -3.87
CA ASP A 11 7.20 -0.58 -2.43
C ASP A 11 7.26 -2.09 -2.16
N PHE A 12 8.30 -2.52 -1.44
CA PHE A 12 8.42 -3.84 -0.84
C PHE A 12 8.28 -3.75 0.67
N LEU A 13 7.87 -4.84 1.30
CA LEU A 13 7.74 -4.92 2.75
C LEU A 13 8.64 -6.05 3.29
N CYS A 14 9.23 -5.83 4.46
CA CYS A 14 9.99 -6.83 5.19
C CYS A 14 9.58 -6.81 6.66
N SER A 15 8.89 -7.85 7.13
CA SER A 15 8.54 -7.99 8.55
C SER A 15 9.55 -8.78 9.39
N SER A 16 10.55 -9.39 8.74
CA SER A 16 11.59 -10.14 9.44
C SER A 16 12.72 -9.23 9.90
N LEU A 17 13.02 -9.22 11.20
CA LEU A 17 14.18 -8.50 11.74
C LEU A 17 15.50 -8.98 11.11
N ASP A 18 15.67 -10.30 10.99
CA ASP A 18 16.87 -10.88 10.37
C ASP A 18 16.92 -10.61 8.87
N GLY A 19 15.77 -10.69 8.19
CA GLY A 19 15.67 -10.33 6.77
C GLY A 19 16.03 -8.88 6.51
N TYR A 20 15.52 -7.95 7.32
CA TYR A 20 15.82 -6.53 7.18
C TYR A 20 17.30 -6.23 7.49
N ARG A 21 17.88 -6.90 8.49
CA ARG A 21 19.33 -6.83 8.76
C ARG A 21 20.14 -7.32 7.57
N ALA A 22 19.74 -8.43 6.93
CA ALA A 22 20.40 -8.94 5.73
C ALA A 22 20.34 -7.92 4.58
N LEU A 23 19.16 -7.35 4.30
CA LEU A 23 19.00 -6.29 3.30
C LEU A 23 19.93 -5.10 3.55
N ARG A 24 20.04 -4.64 4.81
CA ARG A 24 20.93 -3.54 5.19
C ARG A 24 22.42 -3.85 4.99
N ASN A 25 22.82 -5.12 5.11
CA ASN A 25 24.21 -5.53 4.90
C ASN A 25 24.56 -5.68 3.41
N THR A 26 23.56 -5.83 2.54
CA THR A 26 23.75 -5.96 1.08
C THR A 26 23.91 -4.59 0.38
N ILE A 27 23.32 -3.54 0.93
CA ILE A 27 23.29 -2.21 0.31
C ILE A 27 24.43 -1.30 0.79
N SER A 28 24.72 -0.26 0.00
CA SER A 28 25.50 0.91 0.41
C SER A 28 24.78 2.19 0.02
N SER A 29 25.30 3.36 0.39
CA SER A 29 24.69 4.64 -0.05
C SER A 29 24.68 4.80 -1.57
N ALA A 30 25.58 4.12 -2.29
CA ALA A 30 25.72 4.23 -3.74
C ALA A 30 25.20 3.01 -4.52
N SER A 31 24.64 1.99 -3.85
CA SER A 31 24.19 0.76 -4.52
C SER A 31 23.12 0.01 -3.73
N LEU A 32 22.13 -0.53 -4.44
CA LEU A 32 21.17 -1.51 -3.91
C LEU A 32 21.74 -2.93 -3.83
N GLY A 33 23.00 -3.14 -4.24
CA GLY A 33 23.70 -4.42 -4.14
C GLY A 33 22.96 -5.55 -4.85
N ASP A 34 23.02 -6.74 -4.25
CA ASP A 34 22.44 -7.98 -4.79
C ASP A 34 20.90 -8.04 -4.73
N ILE A 35 20.24 -6.96 -4.28
CA ILE A 35 18.77 -6.83 -4.39
C ILE A 35 18.34 -6.73 -5.85
N LEU A 36 19.19 -6.16 -6.71
CA LEU A 36 18.90 -5.98 -8.13
C LEU A 36 19.50 -7.12 -8.96
N ALA A 37 18.71 -7.69 -9.87
CA ALA A 37 19.19 -8.68 -10.83
C ALA A 37 20.12 -8.08 -11.90
N LEU A 38 19.94 -6.79 -12.21
CA LEU A 38 20.74 -6.03 -13.17
C LEU A 38 21.04 -4.65 -12.58
N PRO A 39 22.18 -4.01 -12.92
CA PRO A 39 22.47 -2.65 -12.48
C PRO A 39 21.37 -1.67 -12.93
N VAL A 40 20.93 -0.82 -12.01
CA VAL A 40 19.99 0.28 -12.30
C VAL A 40 20.64 1.59 -11.84
N GLU A 41 20.50 2.65 -12.63
CA GLU A 41 21.01 3.97 -12.26
C GLU A 41 20.26 4.50 -11.03
N LEU A 42 21.01 4.88 -9.99
CA LEU A 42 20.47 5.61 -8.87
C LEU A 42 20.38 7.10 -9.21
N VAL A 43 19.19 7.67 -9.06
CA VAL A 43 18.96 9.12 -9.22
C VAL A 43 19.40 9.89 -7.98
N ARG A 44 19.46 9.22 -6.83
CA ARG A 44 20.01 9.74 -5.57
C ARG A 44 20.56 8.61 -4.70
N ASP A 45 21.31 8.97 -3.67
CA ASP A 45 21.84 8.00 -2.71
C ASP A 45 20.74 7.19 -2.02
N VAL A 46 21.06 5.91 -1.78
CA VAL A 46 20.26 5.00 -0.96
C VAL A 46 20.30 5.49 0.48
N ARG A 47 19.12 5.73 1.04
CA ARG A 47 18.95 6.01 2.47
C ARG A 47 18.38 4.79 3.15
N ALA A 48 19.03 4.31 4.20
CA ALA A 48 18.58 3.16 4.96
C ALA A 48 18.59 3.46 6.45
N ASP A 49 17.43 3.38 7.09
CA ASP A 49 17.26 3.58 8.54
C ASP A 49 16.51 2.39 9.17
N ARG A 50 15.96 2.57 10.38
CA ARG A 50 15.18 1.52 11.05
C ARG A 50 13.79 1.30 10.47
N TYR A 51 13.31 2.21 9.63
CA TYR A 51 11.97 2.20 9.05
C TYR A 51 11.96 1.74 7.60
N GLY A 52 13.06 1.88 6.87
CA GLY A 52 13.15 1.38 5.51
C GLY A 52 14.41 1.77 4.76
N ILE A 53 14.50 1.24 3.54
CA ILE A 53 15.52 1.50 2.52
C ILE A 53 14.83 2.27 1.40
N ARG A 54 15.33 3.45 1.03
CA ARG A 54 14.65 4.38 0.12
C ARG A 54 15.61 5.03 -0.86
N THR A 55 15.29 4.95 -2.15
CA THR A 55 16.00 5.68 -3.20
C THR A 55 15.07 6.03 -4.36
N PHE A 56 15.60 6.68 -5.39
CA PHE A 56 14.98 6.73 -6.71
C PHE A 56 15.92 6.04 -7.69
N VAL A 57 15.34 5.21 -8.54
CA VAL A 57 16.05 4.51 -9.60
C VAL A 57 15.57 5.01 -10.95
N ARG A 58 16.41 5.01 -11.98
CA ARG A 58 16.01 5.39 -13.33
C ARG A 58 15.77 4.15 -14.19
N VAL A 59 14.55 4.01 -14.70
CA VAL A 59 14.17 2.94 -15.62
C VAL A 59 13.52 3.58 -16.85
N GLY A 60 14.08 3.33 -18.04
CA GLY A 60 13.55 3.93 -19.28
C GLY A 60 13.55 5.47 -19.28
N GLY A 61 14.46 6.11 -18.54
CA GLY A 61 14.51 7.56 -18.38
C GLY A 61 13.63 8.12 -17.26
N ILE A 62 12.67 7.33 -16.76
CA ILE A 62 11.70 7.73 -15.73
C ILE A 62 12.29 7.48 -14.33
N PRO A 63 12.30 8.47 -13.43
CA PRO A 63 12.65 8.26 -12.04
C PRO A 63 11.50 7.54 -11.32
N ILE A 64 11.79 6.34 -10.81
CA ILE A 64 10.85 5.51 -10.04
C ILE A 64 11.28 5.55 -8.58
N LYS A 65 10.34 5.83 -7.67
CA LYS A 65 10.60 5.74 -6.24
C LYS A 65 10.71 4.27 -5.86
N PHE A 66 11.81 3.89 -5.21
CA PHE A 66 12.01 2.55 -4.70
C PHE A 66 12.07 2.57 -3.17
N GLU A 67 11.26 1.73 -2.54
CA GLU A 67 11.22 1.60 -1.09
C GLU A 67 11.13 0.14 -0.66
N ILE A 68 11.88 -0.21 0.39
CA ILE A 68 11.64 -1.41 1.20
C ILE A 68 11.31 -0.94 2.61
N VAL A 69 10.08 -1.13 3.05
CA VAL A 69 9.61 -0.77 4.39
C VAL A 69 9.95 -1.90 5.36
N SER A 70 10.50 -1.54 6.52
CA SER A 70 10.57 -2.45 7.66
C SER A 70 9.20 -2.48 8.34
N GLU A 71 8.40 -3.51 8.06
CA GLU A 71 7.04 -3.66 8.56
C GLU A 71 7.04 -4.27 9.96
N GLY A 72 6.76 -3.47 10.99
CA GLY A 72 6.80 -3.91 12.38
C GLY A 72 5.44 -4.13 13.03
N ARG A 73 4.34 -3.79 12.34
CA ARG A 73 2.98 -3.80 12.91
C ARG A 73 2.35 -5.19 12.79
N ILE A 74 2.57 -5.87 11.68
CA ILE A 74 2.03 -7.19 11.38
C ILE A 74 3.08 -8.10 10.75
N ASP A 75 2.99 -9.40 11.02
CA ASP A 75 3.67 -10.38 10.16
C ASP A 75 3.05 -10.33 8.77
N ILE A 76 3.82 -10.59 7.72
CA ILE A 76 3.31 -10.63 6.34
C ILE A 76 3.72 -11.92 5.66
N ALA A 77 2.90 -12.35 4.72
CA ALA A 77 3.13 -13.49 3.85
C ALA A 77 3.07 -13.04 2.39
N GLY A 78 3.71 -13.82 1.53
CA GLY A 78 3.78 -13.56 0.11
C GLY A 78 4.32 -14.75 -0.64
N ALA A 79 4.34 -14.64 -1.96
CA ALA A 79 4.93 -15.64 -2.84
C ALA A 79 5.66 -14.94 -3.99
N ILE A 80 6.59 -15.64 -4.64
CA ILE A 80 7.19 -15.14 -5.87
C ILE A 80 6.10 -15.09 -6.94
N ASP A 81 5.89 -13.92 -7.52
CA ASP A 81 5.04 -13.79 -8.70
C ASP A 81 5.71 -14.52 -9.88
N PRO A 82 5.03 -15.48 -10.52
CA PRO A 82 5.63 -16.32 -11.55
C PRO A 82 5.96 -15.57 -12.84
N VAL A 83 5.38 -14.39 -13.05
CA VAL A 83 5.61 -13.55 -14.24
C VAL A 83 6.71 -12.53 -13.97
N LEU A 84 6.63 -11.84 -12.83
CA LEU A 84 7.56 -10.76 -12.47
C LEU A 84 8.86 -11.28 -11.83
N GLY A 85 8.84 -12.48 -11.26
CA GLY A 85 10.00 -13.07 -10.58
C GLY A 85 10.38 -12.39 -9.26
N VAL A 86 9.48 -11.57 -8.70
CA VAL A 86 9.69 -10.84 -7.44
C VAL A 86 8.65 -11.26 -6.40
N PRO A 87 8.95 -11.19 -5.09
CA PRO A 87 7.96 -11.47 -4.06
C PRO A 87 6.83 -10.45 -4.11
N THR A 88 5.59 -10.92 -4.14
CA THR A 88 4.39 -10.11 -3.99
C THR A 88 3.66 -10.48 -2.71
N LEU A 89 3.03 -9.49 -2.11
CA LEU A 89 2.29 -9.64 -0.86
C LEU A 89 1.07 -10.55 -1.07
N SER A 90 0.69 -11.32 -0.05
CA SER A 90 -0.56 -12.07 -0.08
C SER A 90 -1.76 -11.12 -0.19
N ARG A 91 -2.88 -11.58 -0.75
CA ARG A 91 -4.09 -10.74 -0.86
C ARG A 91 -4.58 -10.26 0.50
N GLU A 92 -4.60 -11.16 1.48
CA GLU A 92 -4.96 -10.83 2.86
C GLU A 92 -4.11 -9.69 3.42
N ASP A 93 -2.80 -9.77 3.21
CA ASP A 93 -1.86 -8.78 3.72
C ASP A 93 -1.92 -7.47 2.94
N MET A 94 -2.24 -7.49 1.64
CA MET A 94 -2.54 -6.27 0.88
C MET A 94 -3.73 -5.50 1.47
N TYR A 95 -4.80 -6.21 1.84
CA TYR A 95 -5.91 -5.58 2.55
C TYR A 95 -5.49 -5.08 3.93
N ALA A 96 -4.80 -5.90 4.72
CA ALA A 96 -4.39 -5.53 6.08
C ALA A 96 -3.47 -4.28 6.10
N GLU A 97 -2.49 -4.22 5.20
CA GLU A 97 -1.62 -3.05 5.04
C GLU A 97 -2.38 -1.80 4.61
N LYS A 98 -3.36 -1.94 3.70
CA LYS A 98 -4.18 -0.81 3.29
C LYS A 98 -5.12 -0.32 4.39
N LEU A 99 -5.64 -1.22 5.22
CA LEU A 99 -6.40 -0.86 6.43
C LEU A 99 -5.53 -0.09 7.42
N LEU A 100 -4.31 -0.56 7.67
CA LEU A 100 -3.35 0.11 8.58
C LEU A 100 -2.95 1.48 8.04
N ALA A 101 -2.61 1.57 6.75
CA ALA A 101 -2.28 2.83 6.10
C ALA A 101 -3.47 3.81 6.17
N ASN A 102 -4.70 3.36 5.87
CA ASN A 102 -5.90 4.18 6.05
C ASN A 102 -6.03 4.67 7.49
N ALA A 103 -5.86 3.80 8.49
CA ALA A 103 -5.94 4.19 9.89
C ALA A 103 -4.90 5.26 10.27
N ASP A 104 -3.70 5.20 9.69
CA ASP A 104 -2.64 6.18 9.92
C ASP A 104 -2.95 7.56 9.32
N ARG A 105 -3.67 7.64 8.18
CA ARG A 105 -3.77 8.88 7.38
C ARG A 105 -5.15 9.26 6.84
N PHE A 106 -6.24 8.60 7.22
CA PHE A 106 -7.59 8.87 6.68
C PHE A 106 -8.03 10.34 6.80
N GLY A 107 -7.61 11.04 7.86
CA GLY A 107 -7.95 12.45 8.10
C GLY A 107 -7.05 13.46 7.38
N ASP A 108 -5.97 13.01 6.75
CA ASP A 108 -5.04 13.88 6.03
C ASP A 108 -5.51 14.10 4.59
N VAL A 109 -6.17 15.23 4.35
CA VAL A 109 -6.66 15.61 3.02
C VAL A 109 -5.56 15.77 1.97
N SER A 110 -4.29 15.93 2.38
CA SER A 110 -3.16 16.01 1.45
C SER A 110 -2.88 14.69 0.74
N VAL A 111 -3.26 13.56 1.35
CA VAL A 111 -3.08 12.22 0.77
C VAL A 111 -4.26 11.77 -0.09
N ALA A 112 -5.27 12.63 -0.28
CA ALA A 112 -6.41 12.44 -1.17
C ALA A 112 -7.16 11.11 -0.96
N SER A 113 -7.35 10.68 0.30
CA SER A 113 -8.04 9.42 0.65
C SER A 113 -7.55 8.19 -0.14
N ARG A 114 -6.27 8.18 -0.53
CA ARG A 114 -5.70 7.18 -1.44
C ARG A 114 -5.89 5.75 -0.95
N ASP A 115 -5.74 5.47 0.34
CA ASP A 115 -5.91 4.09 0.83
C ASP A 115 -7.36 3.63 0.83
N ALA A 116 -8.31 4.50 1.15
CA ALA A 116 -9.72 4.17 1.05
C ALA A 116 -10.11 3.87 -0.40
N ILE A 117 -9.60 4.68 -1.35
CA ILE A 117 -9.82 4.45 -2.78
C ILE A 117 -9.14 3.15 -3.22
N ASP A 118 -7.87 2.94 -2.87
CA ASP A 118 -7.14 1.71 -3.20
C ASP A 118 -7.84 0.48 -2.59
N LEU A 119 -8.39 0.55 -1.36
CA LEU A 119 -9.22 -0.50 -0.74
C LEU A 119 -10.47 -0.79 -1.57
N ALA A 120 -11.17 0.23 -2.06
CA ALA A 120 -12.32 0.06 -2.94
C ALA A 120 -11.94 -0.69 -4.22
N MET A 121 -10.76 -0.40 -4.79
CA MET A 121 -10.27 -1.09 -5.99
C MET A 121 -9.87 -2.54 -5.70
N LEU A 122 -9.29 -2.82 -4.53
CA LEU A 122 -9.06 -4.20 -4.09
C LEU A 122 -10.41 -4.94 -3.97
N ILE A 123 -11.41 -4.30 -3.36
CA ILE A 123 -12.76 -4.87 -3.20
C ILE A 123 -13.41 -5.16 -4.54
N GLU A 124 -13.31 -4.24 -5.48
CA GLU A 124 -13.83 -4.44 -6.83
C GLU A 124 -13.20 -5.65 -7.52
N HIS A 125 -11.89 -5.83 -7.38
CA HIS A 125 -11.16 -6.83 -8.13
C HIS A 125 -11.15 -8.22 -7.46
N TRP A 126 -11.11 -8.28 -6.13
CA TRP A 126 -10.95 -9.52 -5.36
C TRP A 126 -12.10 -9.83 -4.40
N GLY A 127 -13.08 -8.95 -4.27
CA GLY A 127 -14.23 -9.11 -3.37
C GLY A 127 -14.01 -8.47 -2.00
N ALA A 128 -14.95 -8.71 -1.08
CA ALA A 128 -14.92 -8.09 0.25
C ALA A 128 -13.62 -8.37 1.01
N VAL A 129 -13.25 -7.42 1.89
CA VAL A 129 -12.09 -7.52 2.77
C VAL A 129 -12.22 -8.78 3.64
N PRO A 130 -11.27 -9.74 3.57
CA PRO A 130 -11.36 -10.98 4.35
C PRO A 130 -11.32 -10.74 5.86
N ASP A 131 -12.03 -11.57 6.63
CA ASP A 131 -12.03 -11.52 8.12
C ASP A 131 -10.64 -11.59 8.73
N GLN A 132 -9.72 -12.33 8.09
CA GLN A 132 -8.34 -12.46 8.53
C GLN A 132 -7.58 -11.13 8.41
N ALA A 133 -7.79 -10.35 7.34
CA ALA A 133 -7.18 -9.03 7.17
C ALA A 133 -7.68 -8.05 8.25
N TRP A 134 -8.98 -8.05 8.54
CA TRP A 134 -9.55 -7.30 9.66
C TRP A 134 -8.93 -7.69 10.99
N ALA A 135 -8.90 -8.99 11.29
CA ALA A 135 -8.33 -9.50 12.54
C ALA A 135 -6.85 -9.12 12.69
N LYS A 136 -6.09 -9.16 11.60
CA LYS A 136 -4.67 -8.83 11.56
C LYS A 136 -4.41 -7.34 11.82
N ALA A 137 -5.12 -6.46 11.10
CA ALA A 137 -5.03 -5.02 11.32
C ALA A 137 -5.51 -4.63 12.73
N ARG A 138 -6.62 -5.21 13.21
CA ARG A 138 -7.15 -4.97 14.57
C ARG A 138 -6.20 -5.46 15.65
N ARG A 139 -5.43 -6.53 15.42
CA ARG A 139 -4.41 -6.97 16.37
C ARG A 139 -3.33 -5.90 16.58
N ALA A 140 -2.96 -5.19 15.52
CA ALA A 140 -1.97 -4.12 15.60
C ALA A 140 -2.54 -2.86 16.27
N TYR A 141 -3.70 -2.37 15.80
CA TYR A 141 -4.19 -1.02 16.13
C TYR A 141 -5.49 -0.99 16.94
N GLY A 142 -6.13 -2.15 17.16
CA GLY A 142 -7.40 -2.27 17.86
C GLY A 142 -8.60 -1.74 17.07
N GLN A 143 -9.59 -1.22 17.79
CA GLN A 143 -10.86 -0.75 17.23
C GLN A 143 -10.71 0.48 16.30
N SER A 144 -9.56 1.17 16.33
CA SER A 144 -9.30 2.31 15.46
C SER A 144 -9.30 1.94 13.97
N ILE A 145 -9.04 0.68 13.63
CA ILE A 145 -9.18 0.17 12.26
C ILE A 145 -10.60 0.36 11.75
N ASP A 146 -11.59 -0.10 12.52
CA ASP A 146 -12.99 -0.01 12.14
C ASP A 146 -13.46 1.44 12.09
N THR A 147 -13.11 2.23 13.12
CA THR A 147 -13.50 3.64 13.19
C THR A 147 -12.93 4.43 12.02
N SER A 148 -11.63 4.26 11.72
CA SER A 148 -10.98 4.96 10.61
C SER A 148 -11.52 4.54 9.24
N TYR A 149 -11.85 3.26 9.06
CA TYR A 149 -12.49 2.77 7.84
C TYR A 149 -13.89 3.38 7.64
N MET A 150 -14.70 3.40 8.69
CA MET A 150 -16.03 4.02 8.65
C MET A 150 -15.95 5.53 8.38
N THR A 151 -15.04 6.24 9.05
CA THR A 151 -14.83 7.67 8.80
C THR A 151 -14.32 7.94 7.38
N ALA A 152 -13.47 7.07 6.84
CA ALA A 152 -13.03 7.18 5.45
C ALA A 152 -14.20 6.99 4.47
N ILE A 153 -15.13 6.05 4.74
CA ILE A 153 -16.36 5.88 3.95
C ILE A 153 -17.20 7.16 3.96
N ASP A 154 -17.38 7.77 5.12
CA ASP A 154 -18.15 9.01 5.25
C ASP A 154 -17.48 10.16 4.47
N LEU A 155 -16.15 10.26 4.56
CA LEU A 155 -15.37 11.28 3.87
C LEU A 155 -15.46 11.14 2.34
N VAL A 156 -15.28 9.93 1.80
CA VAL A 156 -15.43 9.70 0.35
C VAL A 156 -16.90 9.67 -0.10
N GLY A 157 -17.85 9.67 0.83
CA GLY A 157 -19.26 9.86 0.56
C GLY A 157 -19.62 11.29 0.12
N ASP A 158 -18.79 12.28 0.45
CA ASP A 158 -18.87 13.62 -0.14
C ASP A 158 -18.34 13.57 -1.58
N GLN A 159 -19.27 13.66 -2.54
CA GLN A 159 -18.94 13.59 -3.96
C GLN A 159 -17.98 14.70 -4.42
N ALA A 160 -18.07 15.91 -3.86
CA ALA A 160 -17.17 17.00 -4.26
C ALA A 160 -15.74 16.72 -3.79
N TYR A 161 -15.60 16.19 -2.57
CA TYR A 161 -14.31 15.76 -2.04
C TYR A 161 -13.73 14.58 -2.83
N LEU A 162 -14.53 13.54 -3.08
CA LEU A 162 -14.09 12.37 -3.84
C LEU A 162 -13.69 12.74 -5.28
N ALA A 163 -14.47 13.61 -5.97
CA ALA A 163 -14.11 14.11 -7.30
C ALA A 163 -12.72 14.79 -7.30
N SER A 164 -12.44 15.60 -6.28
CA SER A 164 -11.12 16.24 -6.10
C SER A 164 -10.01 15.20 -5.91
N CYS A 165 -10.27 14.14 -5.15
CA CYS A 165 -9.31 13.05 -4.94
C CYS A 165 -9.03 12.28 -6.24
N LEU A 166 -10.07 11.88 -6.98
CA LEU A 166 -9.94 11.17 -8.25
C LEU A 166 -9.19 11.99 -9.28
N ASN A 167 -9.46 13.29 -9.38
CA ASN A 167 -8.75 14.18 -10.28
C ASN A 167 -7.25 14.28 -9.91
N LYS A 168 -6.91 14.43 -8.62
CA LYS A 168 -5.51 14.43 -8.14
C LYS A 168 -4.78 13.12 -8.43
N MET A 169 -5.51 12.01 -8.48
CA MET A 169 -4.98 10.67 -8.74
C MET A 169 -5.07 10.26 -10.21
N HIS A 170 -5.54 11.16 -11.09
CA HIS A 170 -5.77 10.90 -12.51
C HIS A 170 -6.64 9.65 -12.78
N MET A 171 -7.65 9.44 -11.93
CA MET A 171 -8.59 8.32 -12.03
C MET A 171 -9.84 8.68 -12.84
N ASP A 172 -10.50 7.66 -13.39
CA ASP A 172 -11.77 7.80 -14.12
C ASP A 172 -12.87 8.39 -13.20
N PRO A 173 -13.49 9.53 -13.57
CA PRO A 173 -14.63 10.09 -12.85
C PRO A 173 -15.81 9.13 -12.67
N ALA A 174 -15.95 8.10 -13.51
CA ALA A 174 -16.99 7.07 -13.36
C ALA A 174 -16.88 6.30 -12.02
N MET A 175 -15.72 6.35 -11.36
CA MET A 175 -15.53 5.71 -10.04
C MET A 175 -16.18 6.47 -8.87
N LEU A 176 -16.67 7.70 -9.12
CA LEU A 176 -17.27 8.56 -8.10
C LEU A 176 -18.47 7.92 -7.39
N GLU A 177 -19.33 7.21 -8.14
CA GLU A 177 -20.48 6.51 -7.56
C GLU A 177 -20.08 5.15 -6.97
N ARG A 178 -19.10 4.48 -7.58
CA ARG A 178 -18.74 3.10 -7.25
C ARG A 178 -17.91 2.98 -5.97
N ILE A 179 -16.98 3.90 -5.71
CA ILE A 179 -16.05 3.80 -4.57
C ILE A 179 -16.79 3.73 -3.22
N PRO A 180 -17.74 4.63 -2.91
CA PRO A 180 -18.47 4.55 -1.65
C PRO A 180 -19.32 3.27 -1.54
N GLU A 181 -19.90 2.79 -2.64
CA GLU A 181 -20.67 1.54 -2.67
C GLU A 181 -19.81 0.32 -2.39
N LEU A 182 -18.64 0.23 -3.04
CA LEU A 182 -17.67 -0.84 -2.84
C LEU A 182 -17.21 -0.92 -1.39
N LEU A 183 -16.84 0.21 -0.79
CA LEU A 183 -16.41 0.23 0.61
C LEU A 183 -17.54 -0.17 1.57
N ARG A 184 -18.77 0.31 1.33
CA ARG A 184 -19.96 -0.07 2.12
C ARG A 184 -20.37 -1.52 1.94
N SER A 185 -20.01 -2.16 0.83
CA SER A 185 -20.25 -3.60 0.62
C SER A 185 -19.36 -4.48 1.51
N SER A 186 -18.30 -3.92 2.08
CA SER A 186 -17.29 -4.62 2.87
C SER A 186 -17.11 -3.96 4.24
N LEU A 187 -18.18 -3.88 5.03
CA LEU A 187 -18.10 -3.34 6.38
C LEU A 187 -17.32 -4.29 7.31
N PRO A 188 -16.64 -3.75 8.34
CA PRO A 188 -15.97 -4.57 9.34
C PRO A 188 -16.97 -5.55 9.97
N PRO A 189 -16.61 -6.84 10.13
CA PRO A 189 -17.50 -7.80 10.77
C PRO A 189 -17.73 -7.35 12.21
N ARG A 190 -18.98 -7.52 12.69
CA ARG A 190 -19.35 -7.19 14.07
C ARG A 190 -18.43 -7.96 15.01
N SER A 191 -17.73 -7.26 15.90
CA SER A 191 -16.99 -7.90 16.98
C SER A 191 -17.97 -8.75 17.81
N PRO A 192 -17.62 -10.02 18.11
CA PRO A 192 -18.44 -10.88 18.95
C PRO A 192 -18.62 -10.31 20.36
#